data_AF-A0A817RQP6-F1
#
_entry.id   AF-A0A817RQP6-F1
#
_cell.length_a   1.000
_cell.length_b   1.000
_cell.length_c   1.000
_cell.angle_alpha   90.00
_cell.angle_beta   90.00
_cell.angle_gamma   90.00
#
_symmetry.space_group_name_H-M   'P 1'
#
loop_
_entity.id
_entity.type
_entity.pdbx_description
1 polymer ?
#
loop_
_entity_poly.entity_id
_entity_poly.type
_entity_poly.pdbx_seq_one_letter_code
_entity_poly.pdbx_strand_id
1 'polypeptide(L)'
;MWDSNGVKYNGYLINFKSIVKRHFDLVCRLIRSDQIDSLTLLDSNDTPGQSKLFRSLFPIGQWIHLRALTLINIDQNFLPAFAHLHKFECLVSIAIHPICQFSFELIAAELKHPIVNSDPNEYSDHETLISPIQLSCLYYLTLTQCPFVWFYRILRLEPNFISVNVSITR
;
A
#
# COMPACT_ATOMS: atom_id res chain seq x y z
N MET A 1 0.13 -19.40 12.67
CA MET A 1 -0.56 -20.13 13.77
C MET A 1 -2.00 -20.33 13.34
N TRP A 2 -2.48 -21.57 13.20
CA TRP A 2 -3.80 -21.88 12.65
C TRP A 2 -4.80 -22.07 13.80
N ASP A 3 -6.01 -21.51 13.69
CA ASP A 3 -7.09 -21.89 14.59
C ASP A 3 -7.65 -23.27 14.18
N SER A 4 -8.15 -24.00 15.17
CA SER A 4 -8.50 -25.42 15.11
C SER A 4 -9.83 -25.73 14.40
N ASN A 5 -10.44 -24.77 13.71
CA ASN A 5 -11.64 -25.01 12.92
C ASN A 5 -11.37 -24.59 11.48
N GLY A 6 -11.23 -25.56 10.57
CA GLY A 6 -10.94 -25.38 9.15
C GLY A 6 -12.00 -24.62 8.33
N VAL A 7 -12.44 -23.47 8.79
CA VAL A 7 -13.19 -22.49 8.02
C VAL A 7 -12.17 -21.69 7.25
N LYS A 8 -11.91 -22.11 6.01
CA LYS A 8 -11.32 -21.24 5.00
C LYS A 8 -12.28 -20.04 4.85
N TYR A 9 -11.97 -18.92 5.47
CA TYR A 9 -12.69 -17.69 5.18
C TYR A 9 -12.47 -17.38 3.70
N ASN A 10 -13.56 -17.31 2.93
CA ASN A 10 -13.49 -16.93 1.52
C ASN A 10 -12.97 -15.49 1.47
N GLY A 11 -11.71 -15.33 1.05
CA GLY A 11 -11.13 -14.03 0.78
C GLY A 11 -11.87 -13.35 -0.37
N TYR A 12 -12.26 -12.09 -0.18
CA TYR A 12 -12.96 -11.30 -1.18
C TYR A 12 -11.97 -10.59 -2.09
N LEU A 13 -12.29 -10.61 -3.38
CA LEU A 13 -11.67 -9.80 -4.41
C LEU A 13 -12.54 -8.56 -4.62
N ILE A 14 -12.16 -7.45 -3.99
CA ILE A 14 -12.96 -6.23 -3.94
C ILE A 14 -12.46 -5.24 -4.98
N ASN A 15 -13.35 -4.84 -5.89
CA ASN A 15 -13.03 -3.86 -6.93
C ASN A 15 -13.97 -2.66 -6.89
N PHE A 16 -13.44 -1.49 -6.48
CA PHE A 16 -14.18 -0.24 -6.41
C PHE A 16 -13.99 0.69 -7.61
N LYS A 17 -13.36 0.25 -8.70
CA LYS A 17 -13.07 1.09 -9.88
C LYS A 17 -14.31 1.69 -10.56
N SER A 18 -15.47 1.06 -10.47
CA SER A 18 -16.71 1.54 -11.10
C SER A 18 -17.90 1.45 -10.17
N ILE A 19 -17.66 1.48 -8.86
CA ILE A 19 -18.73 1.35 -7.88
C ILE A 19 -19.40 2.69 -7.64
N VAL A 20 -20.74 2.69 -7.54
CA VAL A 20 -21.48 3.87 -7.08
C VAL A 20 -21.46 3.95 -5.55
N LYS A 21 -21.53 5.17 -5.00
CA LYS A 21 -21.42 5.43 -3.55
C LYS A 21 -22.31 4.54 -2.68
N ARG A 22 -23.59 4.36 -3.04
CA ARG A 22 -24.52 3.51 -2.26
C ARG A 22 -24.07 2.06 -2.16
N HIS A 23 -23.46 1.51 -3.22
CA HIS A 23 -22.97 0.13 -3.20
C HIS A 23 -21.66 0.04 -2.44
N PHE A 24 -20.82 1.07 -2.52
CA PHE A 24 -19.61 1.14 -1.70
C PHE A 24 -19.93 1.11 -0.20
N ASP A 25 -20.87 1.95 0.24
CA ASP A 25 -21.27 2.00 1.65
C ASP A 25 -21.85 0.64 2.10
N LEU A 26 -22.62 -0.02 1.23
CA LEU A 26 -23.16 -1.35 1.51
C LEU A 26 -22.05 -2.39 1.66
N VAL A 27 -21.11 -2.44 0.71
CA VAL A 27 -19.97 -3.37 0.76
C VAL A 27 -19.15 -3.14 2.04
N CYS A 28 -18.85 -1.90 2.38
CA CYS A 28 -18.08 -1.57 3.59
C CYS A 28 -18.78 -1.95 4.90
N ARG A 29 -20.12 -2.12 4.91
CA ARG A 29 -20.85 -2.63 6.08
C ARG A 29 -20.87 -4.16 6.18
N LEU A 30 -20.64 -4.85 5.06
CA LEU A 30 -20.78 -6.30 4.96
C LEU A 30 -19.45 -7.04 5.07
N ILE A 31 -18.35 -6.41 4.66
CA ILE A 31 -17.02 -7.02 4.70
C ILE A 31 -16.34 -6.75 6.04
N ARG A 32 -15.50 -7.69 6.48
CA ARG A 32 -14.49 -7.44 7.51
C ARG A 32 -13.13 -7.23 6.85
N SER A 33 -12.23 -6.49 7.51
CA SER A 33 -10.89 -6.20 7.02
C SER A 33 -10.03 -7.45 6.78
N ASP A 34 -10.19 -8.47 7.63
CA ASP A 34 -9.49 -9.74 7.53
C ASP A 34 -9.98 -10.59 6.35
N GLN A 35 -11.14 -10.28 5.77
CA GLN A 35 -11.68 -11.02 4.63
C GLN A 35 -11.24 -10.44 3.28
N ILE A 36 -10.37 -9.44 3.25
CA ILE A 36 -9.97 -8.75 2.02
C ILE A 36 -8.68 -9.37 1.50
N ASP A 37 -8.77 -10.11 0.39
CA ASP A 37 -7.62 -10.76 -0.26
C ASP A 37 -7.04 -9.88 -1.39
N SER A 38 -7.91 -9.21 -2.13
CA SER A 38 -7.54 -8.23 -3.15
C SER A 38 -8.40 -6.99 -3.06
N LEU A 39 -7.79 -5.83 -3.22
CA LEU A 39 -8.45 -4.54 -3.12
C LEU A 39 -8.05 -3.63 -4.27
N THR A 40 -9.04 -3.14 -5.02
CA THR A 40 -8.87 -2.00 -5.93
C THR A 40 -9.61 -0.79 -5.37
N LEU A 41 -8.88 0.29 -5.06
CA LEU A 41 -9.44 1.58 -4.69
C LEU A 41 -9.32 2.55 -5.87
N LEU A 42 -10.33 3.41 -6.02
CA LEU A 42 -10.34 4.51 -6.97
C LEU A 42 -10.91 5.76 -6.29
N ASP A 43 -10.21 6.87 -6.36
CA ASP A 43 -10.84 8.18 -6.14
C ASP A 43 -11.14 8.78 -7.51
N SER A 44 -12.42 8.78 -7.89
CA SER A 44 -12.88 9.39 -9.14
C SER A 44 -13.72 10.63 -8.86
N ASN A 45 -14.03 11.38 -9.91
CA ASN A 45 -15.00 12.49 -9.80
C ASN A 45 -16.39 12.00 -9.34
N ASP A 46 -16.75 10.74 -9.64
CA ASP A 46 -18.03 10.14 -9.24
C ASP A 46 -18.01 9.59 -7.80
N THR A 47 -16.81 9.31 -7.28
CA THR A 47 -16.57 8.77 -5.93
C THR A 47 -15.43 9.50 -5.20
N PRO A 48 -15.52 10.83 -5.00
CA PRO A 48 -14.42 11.60 -4.42
C PRO A 48 -14.18 11.20 -2.96
N GLY A 49 -12.92 10.91 -2.62
CA GLY A 49 -12.48 10.59 -1.25
C GLY A 49 -12.88 9.20 -0.75
N GLN A 50 -13.25 8.29 -1.66
CA GLN A 50 -13.61 6.92 -1.36
C GLN A 50 -12.47 6.15 -0.68
N SER A 51 -11.24 6.38 -1.11
CA SER A 51 -10.03 5.79 -0.51
C SER A 51 -9.85 6.20 0.95
N LYS A 52 -10.08 7.49 1.24
CA LYS A 52 -10.00 8.06 2.58
C LYS A 52 -11.08 7.49 3.48
N LEU A 53 -12.31 7.41 2.99
CA LEU A 53 -13.41 6.78 3.72
C LEU A 53 -13.12 5.30 3.99
N PHE A 54 -12.68 4.55 2.98
CA PHE A 54 -12.31 3.15 3.14
C PHE A 54 -11.24 2.96 4.22
N ARG A 55 -10.16 3.75 4.20
CA ARG A 55 -9.10 3.70 5.21
C ARG A 55 -9.60 4.04 6.61
N SER A 56 -10.57 4.94 6.74
CA SER A 56 -11.17 5.27 8.05
C SER A 56 -11.99 4.12 8.64
N LEU A 57 -12.61 3.31 7.77
CA LEU A 57 -13.41 2.15 8.16
C LEU A 57 -12.53 0.92 8.40
N PHE A 58 -11.45 0.79 7.63
CA PHE A 58 -10.54 -0.34 7.69
C PHE A 58 -9.09 0.15 7.86
N PRO A 59 -8.61 0.32 9.10
CA PRO A 59 -7.23 0.66 9.36
C PRO A 59 -6.25 -0.35 8.74
N ILE A 60 -5.18 0.17 8.12
CA ILE A 60 -4.17 -0.60 7.35
C ILE A 60 -3.61 -1.82 8.09
N GLY A 61 -3.38 -1.73 9.40
CA GLY A 61 -2.88 -2.84 10.20
C GLY A 61 -3.84 -4.02 10.35
N GLN A 62 -5.06 -3.92 9.82
CA GLN A 62 -6.07 -4.97 9.90
C GLN A 62 -6.22 -5.77 8.60
N TRP A 63 -5.49 -5.43 7.54
CA TRP A 63 -5.57 -6.12 6.24
C TRP A 63 -4.59 -7.29 6.18
N ILE A 64 -4.63 -8.16 7.19
CA ILE A 64 -3.64 -9.22 7.43
C ILE A 64 -3.57 -10.28 6.30
N HIS A 65 -4.63 -10.39 5.50
CA HIS A 65 -4.72 -11.34 4.39
C HIS A 65 -4.64 -10.65 3.02
N LEU A 66 -4.35 -9.35 2.98
CA LEU A 66 -4.28 -8.63 1.71
C LEU A 66 -3.06 -9.09 0.89
N ARG A 67 -3.34 -9.63 -0.29
CA ARG A 67 -2.34 -10.14 -1.24
C ARG A 67 -2.13 -9.22 -2.42
N ALA A 68 -3.18 -8.50 -2.85
CA ALA A 68 -3.08 -7.58 -3.98
C ALA A 68 -3.75 -6.24 -3.67
N LEU A 69 -3.01 -5.15 -3.89
CA LEU A 69 -3.50 -3.79 -3.74
C LEU A 69 -3.36 -3.02 -5.05
N THR A 70 -4.47 -2.53 -5.59
CA THR A 70 -4.50 -1.62 -6.74
C THR A 70 -5.04 -0.27 -6.31
N LEU A 71 -4.25 0.79 -6.49
CA LEU A 71 -4.62 2.16 -6.20
C LEU A 71 -4.76 2.95 -7.50
N ILE A 72 -5.91 3.58 -7.71
CA ILE A 72 -6.20 4.36 -8.91
C ILE A 72 -6.60 5.80 -8.54
N ASN A 73 -5.95 6.82 -9.11
CA ASN A 73 -6.20 8.25 -8.89
C ASN A 73 -6.29 8.66 -7.41
N ILE A 74 -5.62 7.93 -6.52
CA ILE A 74 -5.84 8.08 -5.08
C ILE A 74 -5.26 9.39 -4.57
N ASP A 75 -6.03 10.06 -3.69
CA ASP A 75 -5.58 11.27 -2.99
C ASP A 75 -4.24 11.03 -2.27
N GLN A 76 -3.33 12.01 -2.35
CA GLN A 76 -2.05 12.04 -1.63
C GLN A 76 -2.17 11.73 -0.12
N ASN A 77 -3.31 12.03 0.49
CA ASN A 77 -3.58 11.72 1.89
C ASN A 77 -3.61 10.22 2.20
N PHE A 78 -3.75 9.36 1.19
CA PHE A 78 -3.68 7.91 1.36
C PHE A 78 -2.25 7.39 1.50
N LEU A 79 -1.26 8.14 1.03
CA LEU A 79 0.13 7.68 0.92
C LEU A 79 0.84 7.35 2.22
N PRO A 80 0.56 8.01 3.37
CA PRO A 80 1.08 7.55 4.66
C PRO A 80 0.70 6.10 4.98
N ALA A 81 -0.29 5.51 4.28
CA ALA A 81 -0.57 4.09 4.37
C ALA A 81 0.60 3.21 3.93
N PHE A 82 1.41 3.70 2.98
CA PHE A 82 2.55 2.97 2.46
C PHE A 82 3.72 2.90 3.46
N ALA A 83 3.78 3.80 4.44
CA ALA A 83 4.71 3.69 5.57
C ALA A 83 4.55 2.36 6.33
N HIS A 84 3.35 1.79 6.27
CA HIS A 84 3.00 0.56 6.93
C HIS A 84 2.99 -0.65 5.99
N LEU A 85 3.63 -0.55 4.81
CA LEU A 85 3.70 -1.68 3.86
C LEU A 85 4.29 -2.94 4.49
N HIS A 86 5.26 -2.78 5.39
CA HIS A 86 5.87 -3.86 6.17
C HIS A 86 4.87 -4.65 7.04
N LYS A 87 3.69 -4.09 7.33
CA LYS A 87 2.64 -4.77 8.10
C LYS A 87 1.80 -5.71 7.24
N PHE A 88 1.90 -5.64 5.91
CA PHE A 88 1.19 -6.55 5.04
C PHE A 88 2.02 -7.80 4.77
N GLU A 89 1.99 -8.74 5.73
CA GLU A 89 2.75 -9.99 5.68
C GLU A 89 2.43 -10.85 4.45
N CYS A 90 1.23 -10.68 3.87
CA CYS A 90 0.76 -11.47 2.73
C CYS A 90 0.80 -10.74 1.39
N LEU A 91 1.22 -9.47 1.36
CA LEU A 91 1.10 -8.64 0.16
C LEU A 91 2.11 -9.06 -0.90
N VAL A 92 1.60 -9.58 -2.01
CA VAL A 92 2.39 -10.08 -3.13
C VAL A 92 2.39 -9.16 -4.35
N SER A 93 1.39 -8.29 -4.47
CA SER A 93 1.22 -7.42 -5.62
C SER A 93 0.75 -6.03 -5.24
N ILE A 94 1.40 -5.02 -5.81
CA ILE A 94 0.98 -3.62 -5.73
C ILE A 94 0.92 -3.04 -7.14
N ALA A 95 -0.20 -2.38 -7.46
CA ALA A 95 -0.39 -1.60 -8.67
C ALA A 95 -0.82 -0.17 -8.32
N ILE A 96 -0.16 0.84 -8.88
CA ILE A 96 -0.47 2.26 -8.62
C ILE A 96 -0.64 3.00 -9.95
N HIS A 97 -1.82 3.62 -10.11
CA HIS A 97 -2.27 4.25 -11.34
C HIS A 97 -2.96 5.59 -11.08
N PRO A 98 -2.89 6.53 -12.03
CA PRO A 98 -1.69 7.35 -12.20
C PRO A 98 -1.19 7.94 -10.87
N ILE A 99 0.13 8.05 -10.74
CA ILE A 99 0.76 8.54 -9.51
C ILE A 99 0.85 10.06 -9.61
N CYS A 100 0.28 10.81 -8.66
CA CYS A 100 0.53 12.25 -8.58
C CYS A 100 2.01 12.49 -8.24
N GLN A 101 2.62 13.53 -8.81
CA GLN A 101 4.06 13.82 -8.65
C GLN A 101 4.48 13.95 -7.16
N PHE A 102 3.61 14.53 -6.33
CA PHE A 102 3.78 14.66 -4.87
C PHE A 102 3.72 13.33 -4.13
N SER A 103 3.16 12.30 -4.75
CA SER A 103 2.94 11.03 -4.09
C SER A 103 4.22 10.30 -3.78
N PHE A 104 5.23 10.56 -4.59
CA PHE A 104 6.47 9.85 -4.45
C PHE A 104 7.34 10.40 -3.32
N GLU A 105 7.46 11.72 -3.16
CA GLU A 105 8.29 12.33 -2.09
C GLU A 105 7.91 11.82 -0.70
N LEU A 106 6.61 11.67 -0.44
CA LEU A 106 6.06 11.02 0.77
C LEU A 106 6.45 9.55 0.88
N ILE A 107 6.34 8.78 -0.20
CA ILE A 107 6.78 7.39 -0.23
C ILE A 107 8.29 7.29 0.06
N ALA A 108 9.16 8.17 -0.46
CA ALA A 108 10.58 8.15 -0.04
C ALA A 108 10.78 8.62 1.40
N ALA A 109 10.04 9.61 1.89
CA ALA A 109 10.20 10.06 3.28
C ALA A 109 9.93 8.90 4.25
N GLU A 110 8.87 8.13 3.99
CA GLU A 110 8.47 6.97 4.78
C GLU A 110 9.38 5.74 4.56
N LEU A 111 9.97 5.60 3.37
CA LEU A 111 10.95 4.54 3.09
C LEU A 111 12.39 4.93 3.50
N LYS A 112 12.65 6.20 3.86
CA LYS A 112 13.98 6.71 4.24
C LYS A 112 14.23 6.85 5.74
N HIS A 113 13.25 6.72 6.63
CA HIS A 113 13.53 6.90 8.06
C HIS A 113 13.04 5.77 8.98
N PRO A 114 13.89 5.35 9.93
CA PRO A 114 13.47 4.59 11.10
C PRO A 114 12.74 5.53 12.07
N ILE A 115 11.85 4.95 12.84
CA ILE A 115 11.32 5.56 14.06
C ILE A 115 12.52 5.77 15.00
N VAL A 116 13.04 6.99 15.09
CA VAL A 116 13.94 7.37 16.18
C VAL A 116 13.40 8.64 16.79
N ASN A 117 12.56 8.47 17.81
CA ASN A 117 12.46 9.46 18.88
C ASN A 117 13.73 9.29 19.72
N SER A 118 14.81 9.97 19.37
CA SER A 118 15.98 10.10 20.25
C SER A 118 16.17 11.56 20.59
N ASP A 119 16.31 11.79 21.89
CA ASP A 119 16.63 13.06 22.55
C ASP A 119 17.67 13.89 21.76
N PRO A 120 17.57 15.23 21.71
CA PRO A 120 18.46 16.08 20.90
C PRO A 120 19.93 16.13 21.37
N ASN A 121 20.34 15.32 22.35
CA ASN A 121 21.61 15.52 23.07
C ASN A 121 22.63 14.38 22.96
N GLU A 122 22.42 13.35 22.14
CA GLU A 122 23.46 12.34 21.91
C GLU A 122 24.12 12.51 20.53
N TYR A 123 25.23 13.24 20.53
CA TYR A 123 26.30 13.08 19.54
C TYR A 123 26.87 11.67 19.67
N SER A 124 26.50 10.76 18.77
CA SER A 124 27.30 9.55 18.53
C SER A 124 27.30 9.18 17.05
N ASP A 125 28.52 8.99 16.52
CA ASP A 125 28.84 8.50 15.18
C ASP A 125 28.43 7.02 15.02
N HIS A 126 27.12 6.77 15.04
CA HIS A 126 26.56 5.51 14.61
C HIS A 126 25.74 5.76 13.36
N GLU A 127 26.35 5.48 12.20
CA GLU A 127 25.61 5.05 11.02
C GLU A 127 24.75 3.85 11.46
N THR A 128 23.53 4.15 11.90
CA THR A 128 22.52 3.15 12.16
C THR A 128 22.18 2.56 10.80
N LEU A 129 22.81 1.43 10.50
CA LEU A 129 22.42 0.52 9.43
C LEU A 129 21.00 0.06 9.71
N ILE A 130 20.03 0.89 9.31
CA ILE A 130 18.63 0.57 9.34
C ILE A 130 18.44 -0.52 8.30
N SER A 131 18.02 -1.70 8.74
CA SER A 131 17.68 -2.77 7.82
C SER A 131 16.63 -2.26 6.84
N PRO A 132 16.83 -2.45 5.52
CA PRO A 132 15.81 -2.10 4.56
C PRO A 132 14.51 -2.81 4.95
N ILE A 133 13.39 -2.11 4.86
CA ILE A 133 12.06 -2.69 5.03
C ILE A 133 11.98 -3.87 4.05
N GLN A 134 12.09 -5.10 4.57
CA GLN A 134 11.98 -6.29 3.75
C GLN A 134 10.53 -6.49 3.39
N LEU A 135 10.18 -6.24 2.12
CA LEU A 135 8.89 -6.58 1.57
C LEU A 135 8.96 -8.03 1.09
N SER A 136 9.17 -8.96 2.04
CA SER A 136 9.60 -10.34 1.80
C SER A 136 8.69 -11.16 0.87
N CYS A 137 7.44 -10.73 0.69
CA CYS A 137 6.46 -11.37 -0.16
C CYS A 137 6.10 -10.58 -1.41
N LEU A 138 6.62 -9.37 -1.62
CA LEU A 138 6.23 -8.52 -2.74
C LEU A 138 6.97 -8.92 -4.02
N TYR A 139 6.26 -9.54 -4.95
CA TYR A 139 6.85 -10.08 -6.19
C TYR A 139 6.46 -9.31 -7.45
N TYR A 140 5.34 -8.57 -7.41
CA TYR A 140 4.77 -7.91 -8.57
C TYR A 140 4.53 -6.43 -8.31
N LEU A 141 5.11 -5.59 -9.16
CA LEU A 141 4.96 -4.14 -9.09
C LEU A 141 4.48 -3.58 -10.41
N THR A 142 3.40 -2.81 -10.38
CA THR A 142 2.95 -2.01 -11.53
C THR A 142 2.90 -0.53 -11.15
N LEU A 143 3.62 0.30 -11.90
CA LEU A 143 3.60 1.75 -11.75
C LEU A 143 3.28 2.40 -13.10
N THR A 144 2.28 3.28 -13.13
CA THR A 144 2.00 4.07 -14.33
C THR A 144 2.21 5.55 -14.07
N GLN A 145 2.76 6.23 -15.08
CA GLN A 145 3.14 7.64 -15.00
C GLN A 145 4.16 7.91 -13.89
N CYS A 146 5.19 7.06 -13.82
CA CYS A 146 6.22 7.10 -12.79
C CYS A 146 7.46 7.88 -13.27
N PRO A 147 7.95 8.90 -12.56
CA PRO A 147 9.21 9.53 -12.88
C PRO A 147 10.37 8.54 -12.73
N PHE A 148 11.36 8.59 -13.63
CA PHE A 148 12.46 7.62 -13.69
C PHE A 148 13.24 7.47 -12.38
N VAL A 149 13.43 8.56 -11.63
CA VAL A 149 14.11 8.55 -10.32
C VAL A 149 13.44 7.61 -9.31
N TRP A 150 12.13 7.37 -9.45
CA TRP A 150 11.34 6.52 -8.56
C TRP A 150 11.37 5.06 -8.94
N PHE A 151 11.32 4.77 -10.23
CA PHE A 151 11.63 3.44 -10.73
C PHE A 151 12.97 2.95 -10.17
N TYR A 152 14.01 3.79 -10.25
CA TYR A 152 15.33 3.44 -9.72
C TYR A 152 15.36 3.24 -8.20
N ARG A 153 14.63 4.05 -7.43
CA ARG A 153 14.56 3.92 -5.96
C ARG A 153 13.83 2.66 -5.51
N ILE A 154 12.72 2.31 -6.15
CA ILE A 154 11.93 1.13 -5.78
C ILE A 154 12.71 -0.16 -6.09
N LEU A 155 13.39 -0.22 -7.23
CA LEU A 155 14.27 -1.35 -7.55
C LEU A 155 15.43 -1.54 -6.55
N ARG A 156 15.87 -0.47 -5.88
CA ARG A 156 16.88 -0.56 -4.81
C ARG A 156 16.34 -1.10 -3.50
N LEU A 157 15.04 -0.93 -3.23
CA LEU A 157 14.43 -1.31 -1.95
C LEU A 157 14.07 -2.79 -1.89
N GLU A 158 13.66 -3.37 -3.02
CA GLU A 158 13.37 -4.80 -3.08
C GLU A 158 13.95 -5.40 -4.38
N PRO A 159 15.08 -6.13 -4.30
CA PRO A 159 15.73 -6.69 -5.48
C PRO A 159 15.02 -7.94 -6.03
N ASN A 160 14.04 -8.49 -5.30
CA ASN A 160 13.45 -9.80 -5.59
C ASN A 160 12.15 -9.75 -6.41
N PHE A 161 11.83 -8.62 -7.05
CA PHE A 161 10.66 -8.56 -7.93
C PHE A 161 10.78 -9.58 -9.06
N ILE A 162 9.75 -10.42 -9.19
CA ILE A 162 9.61 -11.35 -10.33
C ILE A 162 9.19 -10.57 -11.57
N SER A 163 8.34 -9.55 -11.41
CA SER A 163 7.89 -8.72 -12.51
C SER A 163 7.70 -7.27 -12.07
N VAL A 164 8.25 -6.35 -12.87
CA VAL A 164 8.11 -4.91 -12.70
C VAL A 164 7.61 -4.33 -14.01
N ASN A 165 6.38 -3.82 -14.01
CA ASN A 165 5.78 -3.15 -15.15
C ASN A 165 5.71 -1.65 -14.88
N VAL A 166 6.45 -0.85 -15.64
CA VAL A 166 6.57 0.58 -15.40
C VAL A 166 6.37 1.37 -16.68
N SER A 167 5.43 2.32 -16.63
CA SER A 167 5.28 3.36 -17.65
C SER A 167 5.89 4.66 -17.11
N ILE A 168 6.99 5.10 -17.74
CA ILE A 168 7.75 6.27 -17.32
C ILE A 168 7.22 7.52 -18.00
N THR A 169 6.98 8.58 -17.22
CA THR A 169 6.72 9.94 -17.76
C THR A 169 8.03 10.68 -18.00
N ARG A 170 8.09 11.40 -19.13
CA ARG A 170 9.23 12.26 -19.48
C ARG A 170 9.34 13.46 -18.54
#